data_AF-A0A4V1J0J2-F1
#
_entry.id   AF-A0A4V1J0J2-F1
#
_cell.length_a   1.000
_cell.length_b   1.000
_cell.length_c   1.000
_cell.angle_alpha   90.00
_cell.angle_beta   90.00
_cell.angle_gamma   90.00
#
_symmetry.space_group_name_H-M   'P 1'
#
loop_
_entity.id
_entity.type
_entity.pdbx_description
1 polymer ?
#
loop_
_entity_poly.entity_id
_entity_poly.type
_entity_poly.pdbx_seq_one_letter_code
_entity_poly.pdbx_strand_id
1 'polypeptide(L)'
;MAQTKTPEITSTQKFLQAEQELYELVCRKKQVDLNLAQLETQLYHFENTYLEDTALTGNVIKGFDGYLGLRSEKRRGIRDSDRLFSNSSVTYPKVSH
;
A
#
# COMPACT_ATOMS: atom_id res chain seq x y z
N MET A 1 -16.36 -20.79 55.29
CA MET A 1 -16.43 -19.83 54.17
C MET A 1 -15.08 -19.80 53.49
N ALA A 2 -14.96 -20.38 52.30
CA ALA A 2 -13.69 -20.41 51.55
C ALA A 2 -13.45 -19.03 50.92
N GLN A 3 -12.34 -18.39 51.26
CA GLN A 3 -11.90 -17.14 50.62
C GLN A 3 -11.23 -17.52 49.29
N THR A 4 -11.90 -17.23 48.17
CA THR A 4 -11.31 -17.32 46.83
C THR A 4 -10.41 -16.11 46.61
N LYS A 5 -9.11 -16.26 46.93
CA LYS A 5 -8.09 -15.25 46.63
C LYS A 5 -7.86 -15.26 45.11
N THR A 6 -8.40 -14.27 44.42
CA THR A 6 -8.10 -13.97 43.01
C THR A 6 -6.57 -13.85 42.86
N PRO A 7 -5.95 -14.44 41.83
CA PRO A 7 -4.51 -14.39 41.69
C PRO A 7 -4.11 -12.95 41.32
N GLU A 8 -3.48 -12.24 42.25
CA GLU A 8 -2.75 -11.02 41.92
C GLU A 8 -1.63 -11.40 40.96
N ILE A 9 -1.76 -10.99 39.70
CA ILE A 9 -0.71 -11.14 38.69
C ILE A 9 0.47 -10.31 39.16
N THR A 10 1.52 -10.98 39.64
CA THR A 10 2.76 -10.35 40.13
C THR A 10 3.32 -9.42 39.07
N SER A 11 3.83 -8.24 39.46
CA SER A 11 4.39 -7.23 38.53
C SER A 11 5.31 -7.83 37.45
N THR A 12 6.10 -8.84 37.80
CA THR A 12 6.96 -9.61 36.89
C THR A 12 6.19 -10.36 35.79
N GLN A 13 5.05 -10.95 36.10
CA GLN A 13 4.22 -11.64 35.09
C GLN A 13 3.61 -10.65 34.08
N LYS A 14 3.17 -9.46 34.55
CA LYS A 14 2.69 -8.40 33.65
C LYS A 14 3.80 -7.90 32.72
N PHE A 15 5.01 -7.75 33.25
CA PHE A 15 6.18 -7.37 32.46
C PHE A 15 6.49 -8.39 31.36
N LEU A 16 6.52 -9.68 31.69
CA LEU A 16 6.76 -10.75 30.71
C LEU A 16 5.68 -10.82 29.63
N GLN A 17 4.41 -10.61 30.00
CA GLN A 17 3.30 -10.52 29.03
C GLN A 17 3.48 -9.33 28.08
N ALA A 18 3.86 -8.17 28.62
CA ALA A 18 4.12 -6.98 27.80
C ALA A 18 5.31 -7.17 26.85
N GLU A 19 6.37 -7.87 27.27
CA GLU A 19 7.49 -8.20 26.38
C GLU A 19 7.07 -9.13 25.23
N GLN A 20 6.25 -10.14 25.52
CA GLN A 20 5.70 -11.04 24.49
C GLN A 20 4.80 -10.29 23.51
N GLU A 21 3.87 -9.47 24.01
CA GLU A 21 3.00 -8.65 23.19
C GLU A 21 3.80 -7.68 22.30
N LEU A 22 4.82 -7.03 22.86
CA LEU A 22 5.69 -6.15 22.09
C LEU A 22 6.40 -6.90 20.97
N TYR A 23 6.92 -8.10 21.24
CA TYR A 23 7.56 -8.93 20.23
C TYR A 23 6.60 -9.29 19.08
N GLU A 24 5.37 -9.69 19.40
CA GLU A 24 4.34 -9.99 18.42
C GLU A 24 3.98 -8.76 17.58
N LEU A 25 3.80 -7.61 18.22
CA LEU A 25 3.50 -6.34 17.55
C LEU A 25 4.62 -5.92 16.59
N VAL A 26 5.88 -6.07 17.00
CA VAL A 26 7.04 -5.79 16.14
C VAL A 26 7.08 -6.74 14.93
N CYS A 27 6.84 -8.03 15.13
CA CYS A 27 6.76 -9.00 14.04
C CYS A 27 5.63 -8.67 13.07
N ARG A 28 4.44 -8.34 13.59
CA ARG A 28 3.28 -7.95 12.80
C ARG A 28 3.54 -6.68 12.00
N LYS A 29 4.16 -5.66 12.61
CA LYS A 29 4.54 -4.43 11.92
C LYS A 29 5.44 -4.74 10.72
N LYS A 30 6.50 -5.53 10.91
CA LYS A 30 7.42 -5.93 9.83
C LYS A 30 6.68 -6.63 8.69
N GLN A 31 5.74 -7.53 9.01
CA GLN A 31 4.94 -8.20 7.98
C GLN A 31 4.05 -7.22 7.20
N VAL A 32 3.42 -6.27 7.88
CA VAL A 32 2.59 -5.24 7.23
C VAL A 32 3.45 -4.36 6.32
N ASP A 33 4.64 -3.94 6.78
CA ASP A 33 5.56 -3.13 5.97
C ASP A 33 6.00 -3.87 4.69
N LEU A 34 6.30 -5.17 4.79
CA LEU A 34 6.63 -6.00 3.63
C LEU A 34 5.47 -6.12 2.64
N ASN A 35 4.26 -6.38 3.16
CA ASN A 35 3.07 -6.49 2.32
C ASN A 35 2.76 -5.18 1.62
N LEU A 36 2.94 -4.04 2.30
CA LEU A 36 2.75 -2.71 1.72
C LEU A 36 3.71 -2.50 0.55
N ALA A 37 5.00 -2.77 0.72
CA ALA A 37 5.99 -2.63 -0.35
C ALA A 37 5.68 -3.53 -1.57
N GLN A 38 5.19 -4.74 -1.33
CA GLN A 38 4.75 -5.65 -2.40
C GLN A 38 3.55 -5.08 -3.17
N LEU A 39 2.53 -4.58 -2.45
CA LEU A 39 1.35 -3.98 -3.07
C LEU A 39 1.69 -2.74 -3.88
N GLU A 40 2.54 -1.86 -3.35
CA GLU A 40 3.02 -0.66 -4.05
C GLU A 40 3.75 -1.02 -5.34
N THR A 41 4.59 -2.07 -5.29
CA THR A 41 5.28 -2.59 -6.47
C THR A 41 4.26 -3.10 -7.50
N GLN A 42 3.30 -3.92 -7.09
CA GLN A 42 2.27 -4.44 -8.00
C GLN A 42 1.43 -3.33 -8.63
N LEU A 43 1.03 -2.34 -7.82
CA LEU A 43 0.27 -1.18 -8.27
C LEU A 43 1.00 -0.44 -9.40
N TYR A 44 2.30 -0.19 -9.24
CA TYR A 44 3.11 0.46 -10.28
C TYR A 44 3.14 -0.32 -11.59
N HIS A 45 3.28 -1.64 -11.52
CA HIS A 45 3.29 -2.50 -12.71
C HIS A 45 1.93 -2.48 -13.41
N PHE A 46 0.84 -2.61 -12.65
CA PHE A 46 -0.52 -2.53 -13.18
C PHE A 46 -0.82 -1.17 -13.80
N GLU A 47 -0.38 -0.08 -13.15
CA GLU A 47 -0.48 1.26 -13.72
C GLU A 47 0.27 1.38 -15.04
N ASN A 48 1.49 0.84 -15.12
CA ASN A 48 2.28 0.90 -16.35
C ASN A 48 1.52 0.23 -17.50
N THR A 49 1.09 -1.02 -17.31
CA THR A 49 0.32 -1.76 -18.31
C THR A 49 -0.97 -1.03 -18.67
N TYR A 50 -1.72 -0.53 -17.68
CA TYR A 50 -2.97 0.19 -17.92
C TYR A 50 -2.76 1.46 -18.76
N LEU A 51 -1.74 2.26 -18.44
CA LEU A 51 -1.44 3.49 -19.19
C LEU A 51 -0.95 3.22 -20.61
N GLU A 52 -0.20 2.13 -20.82
CA GLU A 52 0.24 1.69 -22.16
C GLU A 52 -0.95 1.24 -23.01
N ASP A 53 -1.81 0.38 -22.46
CA ASP A 53 -2.95 -0.20 -23.16
C ASP A 53 -4.03 0.84 -23.51
N THR A 54 -4.19 1.84 -22.64
CA THR A 54 -5.24 2.86 -22.78
C THR A 54 -4.76 4.17 -23.42
N ALA A 55 -3.52 4.22 -23.92
CA ALA A 55 -2.88 5.44 -24.41
C ALA A 55 -3.63 6.16 -25.56
N LEU A 56 -4.49 5.45 -26.31
CA LEU A 56 -5.19 5.97 -27.48
C LEU A 56 -6.70 6.11 -27.29
N THR A 57 -7.33 5.17 -26.58
CA THR A 57 -8.79 5.13 -26.39
C THR A 57 -9.25 6.11 -25.31
N GLY A 58 -8.35 6.49 -24.41
CA GLY A 58 -8.63 7.34 -23.26
C GLY A 58 -8.71 6.54 -21.95
N ASN A 59 -8.47 7.25 -20.85
CA ASN A 59 -8.41 6.67 -19.50
C ASN A 59 -8.73 7.73 -18.43
N VAL A 60 -8.82 7.26 -17.18
CA VAL A 60 -9.13 8.10 -16.01
C VAL A 60 -8.15 9.26 -15.81
N ILE A 61 -6.91 9.17 -16.32
CA ILE A 61 -5.88 10.20 -16.15
C ILE A 61 -6.04 11.32 -17.20
N LYS A 62 -6.30 10.95 -18.46
CA LYS A 62 -6.28 11.86 -19.62
C LYS A 62 -7.68 12.20 -20.16
N GLY A 63 -8.72 11.53 -19.66
CA GLY A 63 -10.08 11.60 -20.18
C GLY A 63 -10.36 10.58 -21.29
N PHE A 64 -11.63 10.51 -21.70
CA PHE A 64 -12.15 9.50 -22.65
C PHE A 64 -12.48 10.08 -24.03
N ASP A 65 -11.95 11.26 -24.39
CA ASP A 65 -12.21 11.91 -25.67
C ASP A 65 -11.80 11.05 -26.89
N GLY A 66 -10.82 10.17 -26.72
CA GLY A 66 -10.37 9.22 -27.75
C GLY A 66 -11.37 8.10 -28.03
N TYR A 67 -12.31 7.83 -27.11
CA TYR A 67 -13.27 6.72 -27.23
C TYR A 67 -14.21 6.89 -28.43
N LEU A 68 -14.56 8.13 -28.75
CA LEU A 68 -15.44 8.47 -29.88
C LEU A 68 -14.65 8.76 -31.18
N GLY A 69 -13.32 8.61 -31.17
CA GLY A 69 -12.47 8.94 -32.32
C GLY A 69 -12.43 10.43 -32.68
N LEU A 70 -12.95 11.30 -31.81
CA LEU A 70 -13.09 12.75 -32.05
C LEU A 70 -11.73 13.49 -32.02
N ARG A 71 -10.69 12.87 -31.45
CA ARG A 71 -9.33 13.40 -31.41
C ARG A 71 -8.33 12.31 -31.77
N SER A 72 -7.55 12.53 -32.83
CA SER A 72 -6.37 11.74 -33.15
C SER A 72 -5.21 12.12 -32.22
N GLU A 73 -5.29 11.69 -30.96
CA GLU A 73 -4.20 11.83 -29.98
C GLU A 73 -3.02 10.93 -30.41
N LYS A 74 -1.85 11.52 -30.63
CA LYS A 74 -0.61 10.75 -30.80
C LYS A 74 -0.24 10.12 -29.46
N ARG A 75 0.21 8.85 -29.47
CA ARG A 75 0.75 8.19 -28.26
C ARG A 75 1.85 9.06 -27.65
N ARG A 76 1.55 9.70 -26.51
CA ARG A 76 2.52 10.45 -25.71
C ARG A 76 3.12 9.49 -24.69
N GLY A 77 4.42 9.59 -24.44
CA GLY A 77 5.09 8.78 -23.43
C GLY A 77 4.47 8.96 -22.04
N ILE A 78 4.49 7.91 -21.24
CA ILE A 78 4.01 7.92 -19.85
C ILE A 78 4.94 8.82 -19.04
N ARG A 79 4.35 9.77 -18.31
CA ARG A 79 5.07 10.63 -17.36
C ARG A 79 4.83 10.13 -15.94
N ASP A 80 5.75 10.42 -15.02
CA ASP A 80 5.56 10.07 -13.61
C ASP A 80 4.34 10.77 -13.00
N SER A 81 3.99 11.96 -13.49
CA SER A 81 2.75 12.66 -13.13
C SER A 81 1.47 11.89 -13.50
N ASP A 82 1.54 10.99 -14.50
CA ASP A 82 0.39 10.21 -14.95
C ASP A 82 0.08 9.01 -14.02
N ARG A 83 1.00 8.68 -13.10
CA ARG A 83 0.94 7.53 -12.18
C ARG A 83 0.19 7.86 -10.89
N LEU A 84 -1.09 8.18 -11.03
CA LEU A 84 -1.94 8.70 -9.94
C LEU A 84 -1.98 7.79 -8.70
N PHE A 85 -2.10 6.48 -8.89
CA PHE A 85 -2.21 5.51 -7.81
C PHE A 85 -0.86 5.31 -7.11
N SER A 86 0.24 5.19 -7.86
CA SER A 86 1.58 5.16 -7.25
C SER A 86 1.89 6.45 -6.48
N ASN A 87 1.54 7.62 -7.04
CA ASN A 87 1.75 8.91 -6.39
C ASN A 87 0.82 9.15 -5.19
N SER A 88 -0.22 8.33 -5.00
CA SER A 88 -1.11 8.41 -3.84
C SER A 88 -0.50 7.82 -2.57
N SER A 89 0.57 7.02 -2.70
CA SER A 89 1.30 6.50 -1.55
C SER A 89 2.50 7.40 -1.21
N VAL A 90 2.63 7.74 0.06
CA VAL A 90 3.78 8.53 0.58
C VAL A 90 5.06 7.71 0.72
N THR A 91 4.94 6.38 0.81
CA THR A 91 6.08 5.46 0.96
C THR A 91 6.65 5.04 -0.38
N TYR A 92 5.83 5.00 -1.43
CA TYR A 92 6.24 4.66 -2.79
C TYR A 92 7.36 5.55 -3.38
N PRO A 93 7.26 6.91 -3.42
CA PRO A 93 8.29 7.75 -4.03
C PRO A 93 9.65 7.71 -3.30
N LYS A 94 9.70 7.20 -2.05
CA LYS A 94 10.94 7.05 -1.28
C LYS A 94 11.69 5.76 -1.59
N VAL A 95 11.04 4.77 -2.21
CA VAL A 95 11.62 3.45 -2.50
C VAL A 95 12.15 3.37 -3.94
N SER A 96 11.72 4.25 -4.85
CA SER A 96 11.99 4.15 -6.29
C SER A 96 13.07 5.11 -6.86
N HIS A 97 13.92 5.73 -6.02
CA HIS A 97 15.04 6.57 -6.48
C HIS A 97 16.36 6.19 -5.80
#